data_AF-A0A7S3CTM6-F1
#
_entry.id   AF-A0A7S3CTM6-F1
#
_cell.length_a   1.000
_cell.length_b   1.000
_cell.length_c   1.000
_cell.angle_alpha   90.00
_cell.angle_beta   90.00
_cell.angle_gamma   90.00
#
_symmetry.space_group_name_H-M   'P 1'
#
loop_
_entity.id
_entity.type
_entity.pdbx_description
1 polymer ?
#
loop_
_entity_poly.entity_id
_entity_poly.type
_entity_poly.pdbx_seq_one_letter_code
_entity_poly.pdbx_strand_id
1 'polypeptide(L)'
;LKMDAQPLPAPPTLAHRLEQYFANLGHIKSRYSNFQKSLMIQSMVLVSSGGTSVPLEQNTVRTVENFSTGTRGARSAEYFLKAGHPVIFFHRKGSLCPFAIEIQ
;
A
#
# COMPACT_ATOMS: atom_id res chain seq x y z
N LEU A 1 -3.75 43.91 -9.76
CA LEU A 1 -3.86 42.65 -10.54
C LEU A 1 -4.74 41.69 -9.75
N LYS A 2 -6.06 41.69 -9.98
CA LYS A 2 -6.92 40.62 -9.47
C LYS A 2 -6.62 39.40 -10.32
N MET A 3 -5.94 38.41 -9.76
CA MET A 3 -5.87 37.09 -10.37
C MET A 3 -7.21 36.44 -10.08
N ASP A 4 -8.05 36.33 -11.12
CA ASP A 4 -9.30 35.58 -11.06
C ASP A 4 -8.95 34.10 -10.87
N ALA A 5 -8.88 33.67 -9.60
CA ALA A 5 -8.69 32.28 -9.26
C ALA A 5 -9.93 31.51 -9.74
N GLN A 6 -9.75 30.71 -10.79
CA GLN A 6 -10.74 29.74 -11.23
C GLN A 6 -11.17 28.90 -10.01
N PRO A 7 -12.48 28.72 -9.77
CA PRO A 7 -12.93 27.90 -8.65
C PRO A 7 -12.36 26.50 -8.80
N LEU A 8 -11.76 25.99 -7.72
CA LEU A 8 -11.25 24.62 -7.68
C LEU A 8 -12.37 23.67 -8.09
N PRO A 9 -12.10 22.67 -8.95
CA PRO A 9 -13.11 21.71 -9.36
C PRO A 9 -13.69 21.02 -8.11
N ALA A 10 -15.00 20.78 -8.13
CA ALA A 10 -15.66 20.09 -7.05
C ALA A 10 -14.95 18.76 -6.76
N PRO A 11 -14.72 18.42 -5.48
CA PRO A 11 -14.00 17.20 -5.15
C PRO A 11 -14.74 15.98 -5.71
N PRO A 12 -14.02 14.99 -6.25
CA PRO A 12 -14.65 13.82 -6.84
C PRO A 12 -15.52 13.09 -5.83
N THR A 13 -16.67 12.60 -6.30
CA THR A 13 -17.59 11.79 -5.50
C THR A 13 -16.90 10.53 -4.98
N LEU A 14 -17.41 9.94 -3.90
CA LEU A 14 -16.87 8.68 -3.39
C LEU A 14 -16.85 7.59 -4.47
N ALA A 15 -17.90 7.50 -5.30
CA ALA A 15 -17.97 6.56 -6.41
C ALA A 15 -16.83 6.76 -7.41
N HIS A 16 -16.56 8.00 -7.83
CA HIS A 16 -15.46 8.31 -8.75
C HIS A 16 -14.09 8.00 -8.13
N ARG A 17 -13.89 8.30 -6.84
CA ARG A 17 -12.64 7.96 -6.13
C ARG A 17 -12.43 6.45 -6.03
N LEU A 18 -13.49 5.68 -5.80
CA LEU A 18 -13.42 4.22 -5.77
C LEU A 18 -13.12 3.66 -7.15
N GLU A 19 -13.77 4.17 -8.19
CA GLU A 19 -13.52 3.75 -9.57
C GLU A 19 -12.07 4.01 -9.99
N GLN A 20 -11.54 5.21 -9.73
CA GLN A 20 -10.13 5.52 -9.93
C GLN A 20 -9.21 4.62 -9.11
N TYR A 21 -9.53 4.36 -7.84
CA TYR A 21 -8.76 3.45 -7.00
C TYR A 21 -8.69 2.05 -7.61
N PHE A 22 -9.84 1.46 -8.00
CA PHE A 22 -9.87 0.13 -8.60
C PHE A 22 -9.24 0.08 -9.99
N ALA A 23 -9.36 1.13 -10.80
CA ALA A 23 -8.65 1.25 -12.07
C ALA A 23 -7.13 1.24 -11.84
N ASN A 24 -6.67 1.97 -10.83
CA ASN A 24 -5.27 1.98 -10.42
C ASN A 24 -4.81 0.62 -9.89
N LEU A 25 -5.68 -0.27 -9.39
CA LEU A 25 -5.27 -1.63 -8.98
C LEU A 25 -5.07 -2.61 -10.15
N GLY A 26 -5.43 -2.23 -11.39
CA GLY A 26 -5.32 -3.11 -12.56
C GLY A 26 -3.92 -3.69 -12.79
N HIS A 27 -2.88 -2.88 -12.57
CA HIS A 27 -1.48 -3.32 -12.70
C HIS A 27 -1.08 -4.34 -11.63
N ILE A 28 -1.67 -4.28 -10.43
CA ILE A 28 -1.42 -5.23 -9.34
C ILE A 28 -1.99 -6.60 -9.69
N LYS A 29 -3.21 -6.64 -10.26
CA LYS A 29 -3.82 -7.90 -10.74
C LYS A 29 -2.99 -8.58 -11.82
N SER A 30 -2.44 -7.80 -12.75
CA SER A 30 -1.56 -8.32 -13.81
C SER A 30 -0.24 -8.86 -13.23
N ARG A 31 0.43 -8.10 -12.35
CA ARG A 31 1.63 -8.56 -11.65
C ARG A 31 1.39 -9.85 -10.86
N TYR A 32 0.28 -9.90 -10.12
CA TYR A 32 -0.15 -11.08 -9.38
C TYR A 32 -0.28 -12.30 -10.29
N SER A 33 -1.05 -12.17 -11.38
CA SER A 33 -1.31 -13.27 -12.32
C SER A 33 -0.03 -13.79 -12.96
N ASN A 34 0.90 -12.88 -13.31
CA ASN A 34 2.17 -13.25 -13.91
C ASN A 34 3.08 -13.95 -12.90
N PHE A 35 3.16 -13.44 -11.67
CA PHE A 35 3.95 -14.03 -10.60
C PHE A 35 3.43 -15.41 -10.17
N GLN A 36 2.09 -15.57 -10.10
CA GLN A 36 1.45 -16.85 -9.84
C GLN A 36 1.84 -17.90 -10.89
N LYS A 37 1.74 -17.52 -12.18
CA LYS A 37 2.09 -18.40 -13.30
C LYS A 37 3.57 -18.75 -13.32
N SER A 38 4.47 -17.79 -13.09
CA SER A 38 5.91 -18.03 -13.15
C SER A 38 6.40 -19.02 -12.09
N LEU A 39 5.73 -19.08 -10.94
CA LEU A 39 6.11 -19.95 -9.83
C LEU A 39 5.25 -21.23 -9.73
N MET A 40 4.24 -21.40 -10.60
CA MET A 40 3.25 -22.49 -10.53
C MET A 40 2.61 -22.66 -9.14
N ILE A 41 2.49 -21.55 -8.40
CA ILE A 41 2.01 -21.50 -7.03
C ILE A 41 0.48 -21.36 -7.00
N GLN A 42 -0.16 -22.14 -6.13
CA GLN A 42 -1.62 -22.10 -5.95
C GLN A 42 -2.04 -21.18 -4.79
N SER A 43 -1.12 -20.88 -3.87
CA SER A 43 -1.37 -20.04 -2.71
C SER A 43 -0.24 -19.05 -2.49
N MET A 44 -0.61 -17.85 -2.07
CA MET A 44 0.30 -16.76 -1.72
C MET A 44 -0.12 -16.16 -0.39
N VAL A 45 0.84 -15.60 0.33
CA VAL A 45 0.59 -14.89 1.57
C VAL A 45 0.58 -13.39 1.29
N LEU A 46 -0.52 -12.71 1.62
CA LEU A 46 -0.57 -11.26 1.64
C LEU A 46 -0.26 -10.78 3.07
N VAL A 47 0.83 -10.03 3.21
CA VAL A 47 1.17 -9.35 4.46
C VAL A 47 0.92 -7.86 4.28
N SER A 48 0.03 -7.29 5.10
CA SER A 48 -0.11 -5.85 5.25
C SER A 48 0.78 -5.35 6.40
N SER A 49 1.51 -4.25 6.18
CA SER A 49 2.49 -3.74 7.16
C SER A 49 2.56 -2.22 7.23
N GLY A 50 2.93 -1.70 8.39
CA GLY A 50 3.02 -0.27 8.67
C GLY A 50 1.68 0.37 9.05
N GLY A 51 1.72 1.68 9.26
CA GLY A 51 0.56 2.47 9.65
C GLY A 51 -0.30 2.93 8.48
N THR A 52 -1.49 3.42 8.78
CA THR A 52 -2.34 4.14 7.83
C THR A 52 -2.49 5.57 8.27
N SER A 53 -2.52 6.51 7.33
CA SER A 53 -2.74 7.93 7.61
C SER A 53 -4.00 8.40 6.89
N VAL A 54 -4.85 9.13 7.59
CA VAL A 54 -6.04 9.76 7.02
C VAL A 54 -5.84 11.29 7.06
N PRO A 55 -5.89 11.98 5.90
CA PRO A 55 -5.79 13.44 5.86
C PRO A 55 -7.07 14.08 6.41
N LEU A 56 -6.92 15.18 7.15
CA LEU A 56 -8.05 15.95 7.68
C LEU A 56 -8.55 17.03 6.71
N GLU A 57 -7.71 17.44 5.76
CA GLU A 57 -8.04 18.43 4.74
C GLU A 57 -7.39 18.11 3.38
N GLN A 58 -7.98 18.63 2.29
CA GLN A 58 -7.57 18.35 0.91
C GLN A 58 -6.13 18.77 0.61
N ASN A 59 -5.74 19.97 1.06
CA ASN A 59 -4.36 20.41 1.11
C ASN A 59 -3.79 19.97 2.46
N THR A 60 -3.38 18.71 2.53
CA THR A 60 -3.07 18.04 3.80
C THR A 60 -1.93 18.70 4.55
N VAL A 61 -2.23 19.24 5.73
CA VAL A 61 -1.24 19.72 6.71
C VAL A 61 -1.26 18.84 7.96
N ARG A 62 -2.42 18.31 8.30
CA ARG A 62 -2.69 17.47 9.47
C ARG A 62 -3.24 16.11 9.04
N THR A 63 -2.80 15.09 9.74
CA THR A 63 -3.20 13.70 9.52
C THR A 63 -3.49 13.02 10.84
N VAL A 64 -4.42 12.07 10.84
CA VAL A 64 -4.55 11.07 11.89
C VAL A 64 -3.78 9.84 11.46
N GLU A 65 -2.85 9.39 12.29
CA GLU A 65 -2.01 8.24 11.98
C GLU A 65 -2.27 7.06 12.92
N ASN A 66 -2.45 5.88 12.35
CA ASN A 66 -2.31 4.63 13.08
C ASN A 66 -0.81 4.30 13.17
N PHE A 67 -0.21 4.40 14.35
CA PHE A 67 1.23 4.18 14.51
C PHE A 67 1.59 2.70 14.32
N SER A 68 2.54 2.45 13.42
CA SER A 68 3.16 1.15 13.24
C SER A 68 4.45 1.30 12.43
N THR A 69 5.56 0.85 13.01
CA THR A 69 6.88 0.82 12.38
C THR A 69 6.99 -0.26 11.29
N GLY A 70 6.06 -1.23 11.27
CA GLY A 70 6.08 -2.35 10.33
C GLY A 70 6.94 -3.55 10.75
N THR A 71 7.53 -3.55 11.95
CA THR A 71 8.42 -4.64 12.42
C THR A 71 7.78 -6.02 12.36
N ARG A 72 6.52 -6.15 12.82
CA ARG A 72 5.81 -7.44 12.81
C ARG A 72 5.57 -7.93 11.38
N GLY A 73 5.09 -7.05 10.50
CA GLY A 73 4.85 -7.41 9.10
C GLY A 73 6.13 -7.84 8.40
N ALA A 74 7.23 -7.09 8.57
CA ALA A 74 8.52 -7.43 7.98
C ALA A 74 9.02 -8.82 8.45
N ARG A 75 9.01 -9.07 9.77
CA ARG A 75 9.42 -10.38 10.34
C ARG A 75 8.50 -11.53 9.90
N SER A 76 7.19 -11.31 9.86
CA SER A 76 6.24 -12.33 9.37
C SER A 76 6.50 -12.66 7.90
N ALA A 77 6.78 -11.67 7.06
CA ALA A 77 7.12 -11.90 5.67
C ALA A 77 8.44 -12.69 5.51
N GLU A 78 9.48 -12.37 6.29
CA GLU A 78 10.71 -13.17 6.31
C GLU A 78 10.46 -14.62 6.72
N TYR A 79 9.63 -14.83 7.74
CA TYR A 79 9.25 -16.17 8.20
C TYR A 79 8.58 -16.98 7.09
N PHE A 80 7.59 -16.40 6.39
CA PHE A 80 6.91 -17.07 5.29
C PHE A 80 7.85 -17.36 4.11
N LEU A 81 8.74 -16.41 3.76
CA LEU A 81 9.74 -16.62 2.72
C LEU A 81 10.71 -17.76 3.09
N LYS A 82 11.19 -17.81 4.34
CA LYS A 82 12.05 -18.90 4.85
C LYS A 82 11.33 -20.25 4.86
N ALA A 83 10.01 -20.27 5.05
CA ALA A 83 9.17 -21.47 4.95
C ALA A 83 8.80 -21.85 3.51
N GLY A 84 9.31 -21.14 2.49
CA GLY A 84 9.07 -21.45 1.07
C GLY A 84 7.75 -20.90 0.52
N HIS A 85 7.06 -20.01 1.24
CA HIS A 85 5.85 -19.39 0.76
C HIS A 85 6.14 -18.10 -0.03
N PRO A 86 5.54 -17.92 -1.21
CA PRO A 86 5.57 -16.66 -1.93
C PRO A 86 4.76 -15.59 -1.17
N VAL A 87 5.35 -14.40 -0.99
CA VAL A 87 4.77 -13.30 -0.21
C VAL A 87 4.54 -12.07 -1.07
N ILE A 88 3.34 -11.48 -0.94
CA ILE A 88 3.03 -10.13 -1.39
C ILE A 88 3.09 -9.23 -0.15
N PHE A 89 4.03 -8.29 -0.15
CA PHE A 89 4.26 -7.38 0.96
C PHE A 89 3.69 -5.99 0.66
N PHE A 90 2.47 -5.73 1.14
CA PHE A 90 1.81 -4.45 1.00
C PHE A 90 2.09 -3.59 2.23
N HIS A 91 2.85 -2.50 2.07
CA HIS A 91 3.33 -1.75 3.23
C HIS A 91 3.27 -0.23 3.06
N ARG A 92 3.25 0.47 4.21
CA ARG A 92 3.39 1.93 4.26
C ARG A 92 4.79 2.33 3.78
N LYS A 93 4.89 3.33 2.89
CA LYS A 93 6.18 3.91 2.50
C LYS A 93 6.94 4.40 3.73
N GLY A 94 8.21 3.99 3.86
CA GLY A 94 9.06 4.34 5.01
C GLY A 94 8.90 3.43 6.24
N SER A 95 7.98 2.46 6.24
CA SER A 95 8.00 1.40 7.25
C SER A 95 9.12 0.40 6.99
N LEU A 96 9.42 -0.44 7.99
CA LEU A 96 10.37 -1.53 7.83
C LEU A 96 9.93 -2.52 6.74
N CYS A 97 10.92 -2.95 5.95
CA CYS A 97 10.78 -3.97 4.92
C CYS A 97 11.51 -5.26 5.36
N PRO A 98 11.10 -6.44 4.85
CA PRO A 98 11.81 -7.70 5.08
C PRO A 98 13.29 -7.55 4.70
N PHE A 99 14.19 -8.09 5.53
CA PHE A 99 15.65 -8.07 5.37
C PHE A 99 16.31 -6.67 5.37
N ALA A 100 15.56 -5.61 5.64
CA ALA A 100 16.12 -4.25 5.70
C ALA A 100 16.93 -3.98 6.98
N ILE A 101 16.70 -4.78 8.04
CA ILE A 101 17.47 -4.72 9.28
C ILE A 101 17.62 -6.14 9.82
N GLU A 102 18.84 -6.63 9.97
CA GLU A 102 19.14 -7.78 10.83
C GLU A 102 19.00 -7.32 12.27
N ILE A 103 17.83 -7.51 12.86
CA ILE A 103 17.67 -7.35 14.31
C ILE A 103 17.91 -8.73 14.92
N GLN A 104 19.10 -8.89 15.51
CA GLN A 104 19.53 -10.03 16.35
C GLN A 104 18.48 -10.40 17.40
#